data_AF-A0A023HNR8-F1
#
_entry.id   AF-A0A023HNR8-F1
#
_cell.length_a   1.000
_cell.length_b   1.000
_cell.length_c   1.000
_cell.angle_alpha   90.00
_cell.angle_beta   90.00
_cell.angle_gamma   90.00
#
_symmetry.space_group_name_H-M   'P 1'
#
loop_
_entity.id
_entity.type
_entity.pdbx_description
1 polymer ?
#
loop_
_entity_poly.entity_id
_entity_poly.type
_entity_poly.pdbx_seq_one_letter_code
_entity_poly.pdbx_strand_id
1 'polypeptide(L)'
;LPWGQMSLWGATVITNLLSAVPYLGNELVKWLWGGFSVDNATLTRFFALHFLLPFIIAALTMIHLLFLHQTGSNNPLGLTSNFDKIPFHPYFSIKDLMGVLITLMLFILLNLWEPRILGDPENFIPANPLVTPVHIQPEWYFLFAYAILRSIPNKLGGVIAMVASIAIIMI
;
A
#
# COMPACT_ATOMS: atom_id res chain seq x y z
N LEU A 1 -8.97 9.73 8.52
CA LEU A 1 -9.23 8.85 7.35
C LEU A 1 -10.68 9.07 6.92
N PRO A 2 -10.99 9.11 5.61
CA PRO A 2 -12.37 9.23 5.16
C PRO A 2 -13.19 8.00 5.60
N TRP A 3 -14.49 8.19 5.78
CA TRP A 3 -15.42 7.13 6.18
C TRP A 3 -16.57 7.01 5.17
N GLY A 4 -16.19 6.73 3.92
CA GLY A 4 -17.11 6.50 2.82
C GLY A 4 -17.41 5.01 2.58
N GLN A 5 -18.25 4.72 1.58
CA GLN A 5 -18.66 3.36 1.25
C GLN A 5 -17.47 2.44 0.92
N MET A 6 -16.59 2.86 0.01
CA MET A 6 -15.41 2.07 -0.35
C MET A 6 -14.46 1.89 0.85
N SER A 7 -14.36 2.89 1.73
CA SER A 7 -13.54 2.81 2.94
C SER A 7 -14.04 1.72 3.90
N LEU A 8 -15.35 1.72 4.23
CA LEU A 8 -15.93 0.75 5.15
C LEU A 8 -15.88 -0.67 4.57
N TRP A 9 -16.34 -0.83 3.33
CA TRP A 9 -16.45 -2.15 2.75
C TRP A 9 -15.10 -2.71 2.33
N GLY A 10 -14.17 -1.86 1.87
CA GLY A 10 -12.78 -2.24 1.64
C GLY A 10 -12.12 -2.75 2.91
N ALA A 11 -12.26 -2.01 4.02
CA ALA A 11 -11.79 -2.46 5.33
C ALA A 11 -12.42 -3.80 5.72
N THR A 12 -13.73 -3.95 5.54
CA THR A 12 -14.46 -5.19 5.87
C THR A 12 -13.94 -6.39 5.09
N VAL A 13 -13.78 -6.27 3.77
CA VAL A 13 -13.31 -7.37 2.91
C VAL A 13 -11.86 -7.72 3.20
N ILE A 14 -10.95 -6.73 3.23
CA ILE A 14 -9.50 -6.95 3.38
C ILE A 14 -9.18 -7.58 4.72
N THR A 15 -9.73 -7.04 5.82
CA THR A 15 -9.48 -7.57 7.15
C THR A 15 -10.08 -8.96 7.34
N ASN A 16 -11.23 -9.24 6.71
CA ASN A 16 -11.84 -10.56 6.75
C ASN A 16 -11.03 -11.62 6.00
N LEU A 17 -10.03 -11.27 5.19
CA LEU A 17 -9.09 -12.24 4.62
C LEU A 17 -8.34 -13.01 5.71
N LEU A 18 -8.11 -12.41 6.89
CA LEU A 18 -7.49 -13.10 8.03
C LEU A 18 -8.33 -14.27 8.55
N SER A 19 -9.65 -14.29 8.31
CA SER A 19 -10.49 -15.45 8.67
C SER A 19 -10.17 -16.71 7.86
N ALA A 20 -9.34 -16.61 6.81
CA ALA A 20 -8.83 -17.77 6.09
C ALA A 20 -7.79 -18.56 6.91
N VAL A 21 -7.18 -17.97 7.94
CA VAL A 21 -6.20 -18.66 8.80
C VAL A 21 -6.90 -19.79 9.58
N PRO A 22 -6.47 -21.06 9.44
CA PRO A 22 -7.08 -22.18 10.15
C PRO A 22 -7.02 -21.99 11.67
N TYR A 23 -8.08 -22.42 12.35
CA TYR A 23 -8.26 -22.40 13.81
C TYR A 23 -8.35 -21.01 14.47
N LEU A 24 -7.54 -20.03 14.07
CA LEU A 24 -7.42 -18.72 14.72
C LEU A 24 -8.08 -17.57 13.95
N GLY A 25 -8.43 -17.76 12.67
CA GLY A 25 -8.81 -16.67 11.77
C GLY A 25 -9.96 -15.79 12.27
N ASN A 26 -11.03 -16.39 12.80
CA ASN A 26 -12.18 -15.62 13.31
C ASN A 26 -11.83 -14.76 14.52
N GLU A 27 -10.98 -15.27 15.42
CA GLU A 27 -10.54 -14.53 16.60
C GLU A 27 -9.58 -13.40 16.22
N LEU A 28 -8.71 -13.61 15.23
CA LEU A 28 -7.86 -12.56 14.67
C LEU A 28 -8.68 -11.42 14.05
N VAL A 29 -9.74 -11.73 13.31
CA VAL A 29 -10.62 -10.72 12.70
C VAL A 29 -11.33 -9.89 13.77
N LYS A 30 -11.99 -10.53 14.74
CA LYS A 30 -12.65 -9.83 15.85
C LYS A 30 -11.68 -9.00 16.67
N TRP A 31 -10.49 -9.55 16.95
CA TRP A 31 -9.44 -8.83 17.64
C TRP A 31 -9.00 -7.59 16.88
N LEU A 32 -8.85 -7.68 15.55
CA LEU A 32 -8.48 -6.54 14.72
C LEU A 32 -9.58 -5.48 14.69
N TRP A 33 -10.84 -5.90 14.56
CA TRP A 33 -11.99 -4.99 14.58
C TRP A 33 -12.24 -4.35 15.94
N GLY A 34 -11.90 -5.05 17.03
CA GLY A 34 -12.29 -4.65 18.38
C GLY A 34 -13.79 -4.82 18.61
N GLY A 35 -14.42 -5.76 17.90
CA GLY A 35 -15.87 -5.97 17.88
C GLY A 35 -16.29 -7.05 16.87
N PHE A 36 -17.58 -7.11 16.57
CA PHE A 36 -18.15 -8.10 15.63
C PHE A 36 -18.18 -7.65 14.17
N SER A 37 -17.95 -6.36 13.93
CA SER A 37 -17.89 -5.74 12.61
C SER A 37 -16.91 -4.57 12.61
N VAL A 38 -16.55 -4.08 11.43
CA VAL A 38 -15.82 -2.81 11.30
C VAL A 38 -16.70 -1.66 11.82
N ASP A 39 -16.24 -0.97 12.85
CA ASP A 39 -16.96 0.12 13.51
C ASP A 39 -15.97 1.14 14.13
N ASN A 40 -16.45 2.04 15.01
CA ASN A 40 -15.69 3.12 15.62
C ASN A 40 -14.39 2.66 16.31
N ALA A 41 -14.42 1.51 17.00
CA ALA A 41 -13.24 0.92 17.62
C ALA A 41 -12.16 0.59 16.57
N THR A 42 -12.56 0.07 15.41
CA THR A 42 -11.67 -0.21 14.29
C THR A 42 -11.10 1.08 13.71
N LEU A 43 -11.95 2.08 13.43
CA LEU A 43 -11.53 3.35 12.83
C LEU A 43 -10.52 4.11 13.71
N THR A 44 -10.76 4.16 15.02
CA THR A 44 -9.84 4.83 15.96
C THR A 44 -8.46 4.16 15.98
N ARG A 45 -8.42 2.83 15.98
CA ARG A 45 -7.17 2.06 15.91
C ARG A 45 -6.48 2.23 14.56
N PHE A 46 -7.24 2.22 13.46
CA PHE A 46 -6.71 2.42 12.12
C PHE A 46 -6.10 3.81 11.97
N PHE A 47 -6.71 4.84 12.57
CA PHE A 47 -6.11 6.17 12.61
C PHE A 47 -4.78 6.18 13.37
N ALA A 48 -4.73 5.59 14.57
CA ALA A 48 -3.50 5.50 15.35
C ALA A 48 -2.38 4.73 14.62
N LEU A 49 -2.72 3.61 13.97
CA LEU A 49 -1.77 2.82 13.17
C LEU A 49 -1.33 3.58 11.92
N HIS A 50 -2.26 4.21 11.20
CA HIS A 50 -1.96 5.02 10.02
C HIS A 50 -1.04 6.19 10.34
N PHE A 51 -1.16 6.77 11.54
CA PHE A 51 -0.26 7.81 12.02
C PHE A 51 1.14 7.26 12.36
N LEU A 52 1.21 6.09 13.00
CA LEU A 52 2.48 5.50 13.45
C LEU A 52 3.31 4.90 12.31
N LEU A 53 2.68 4.20 11.37
CA LEU A 53 3.36 3.43 10.32
C LEU A 53 4.31 4.27 9.43
N PRO A 54 3.98 5.51 9.02
CA PRO A 54 4.91 6.37 8.28
C PRO A 54 6.26 6.59 8.99
N PHE A 55 6.27 6.71 10.32
CA PHE A 55 7.51 6.86 11.08
C PHE A 55 8.33 5.56 11.13
N ILE A 56 7.65 4.42 11.21
CA ILE A 56 8.30 3.10 11.11
C ILE A 56 8.93 2.95 9.72
N ILE A 57 8.20 3.31 8.65
CA ILE A 57 8.71 3.28 7.27
C ILE A 57 9.93 4.20 7.13
N ALA A 58 9.90 5.41 7.69
CA ALA A 58 11.06 6.32 7.66
C ALA A 58 12.29 5.70 8.34
N ALA A 59 12.12 5.03 9.49
CA ALA A 59 13.22 4.32 10.16
C ALA A 59 13.75 3.15 9.32
N LEU A 60 12.86 2.36 8.69
CA LEU A 60 13.25 1.28 7.79
C LEU A 60 13.98 1.80 6.54
N THR A 61 13.59 2.96 6.00
CA THR A 61 14.31 3.62 4.89
C THR A 61 15.73 4.01 5.29
N MET A 62 15.96 4.47 6.51
CA MET A 62 17.32 4.76 6.99
C MET A 62 18.17 3.49 7.10
N ILE A 63 17.59 2.39 7.59
CA ILE A 63 18.27 1.08 7.62
C ILE A 63 18.57 0.59 6.20
N HIS A 64 17.62 0.75 5.27
CA HIS A 64 17.81 0.43 3.86
C HIS A 64 18.98 1.21 3.24
N LEU A 65 19.04 2.53 3.46
CA LEU A 65 20.14 3.37 2.96
C LEU A 65 21.48 3.03 3.61
N LEU A 66 21.49 2.65 4.90
CA LEU A 66 22.70 2.18 5.58
C LEU A 66 23.30 0.96 4.88
N PHE A 67 22.48 -0.04 4.56
CA PHE A 67 22.95 -1.22 3.83
C PHE A 67 23.37 -0.89 2.39
N LEU A 68 22.63 -0.01 1.71
CA LEU A 68 23.02 0.47 0.38
C LEU A 68 24.40 1.15 0.40
N HIS A 69 24.71 1.92 1.44
CA HIS A 69 26.01 2.60 1.57
C HIS A 69 27.19 1.64 1.85
N GLN A 70 26.93 0.41 2.32
CA GLN A 70 28.00 -0.58 2.51
C GLN A 70 28.53 -1.11 1.18
N THR A 71 27.66 -1.28 0.17
CA THR A 71 28.05 -1.80 -1.16
C THR A 71 28.17 -0.71 -2.22
N GLY A 72 27.47 0.41 -2.04
CA GLY A 72 27.22 1.39 -3.09
C GLY A 72 26.12 0.95 -4.07
N SER A 73 25.73 1.86 -4.95
CA SER A 73 24.72 1.61 -5.99
C SER A 73 25.24 0.69 -7.10
N ASN A 74 24.35 -0.15 -7.63
CA ASN A 74 24.59 -0.86 -8.89
C ASN A 74 24.49 0.11 -10.09
N ASN A 75 24.88 -0.34 -11.29
CA ASN A 75 24.76 0.40 -12.53
C ASN A 75 24.08 -0.45 -13.62
N PRO A 76 23.60 0.16 -14.73
CA PRO A 76 22.84 -0.54 -15.77
C PRO A 76 23.57 -1.72 -16.43
N LEU A 77 24.91 -1.75 -16.40
CA LEU A 77 25.68 -2.85 -16.97
C LEU A 77 25.84 -4.02 -16.00
N GLY A 78 25.51 -3.84 -14.71
CA GLY A 78 25.71 -4.86 -13.67
C GLY A 78 27.17 -5.20 -13.37
N LEU A 79 28.12 -4.45 -13.93
CA LEU A 79 29.56 -4.62 -13.70
C LEU A 79 30.01 -3.81 -12.47
N THR A 80 31.20 -4.06 -11.94
CA THR A 80 31.75 -3.21 -10.89
C THR A 80 31.99 -1.79 -11.40
N SER A 81 31.53 -0.77 -10.67
CA SER A 81 31.71 0.66 -11.02
C SER A 81 32.93 1.29 -10.33
N ASN A 82 33.74 0.51 -9.61
CA ASN A 82 34.82 1.05 -8.77
C ASN A 82 35.91 1.82 -9.53
N PHE A 83 36.08 1.53 -10.82
CA PHE A 83 37.08 2.20 -11.66
C PHE A 83 36.61 3.57 -12.19
N ASP A 84 35.31 3.88 -12.10
CA ASP A 84 34.72 5.10 -12.67
C ASP A 84 33.61 5.67 -11.75
N LYS A 85 34.02 6.03 -10.52
CA LYS A 85 33.12 6.71 -9.58
C LYS A 85 33.23 8.22 -9.74
N ILE A 86 32.07 8.87 -9.79
CA ILE A 86 31.94 10.32 -9.69
C ILE A 86 31.34 10.70 -8.33
N PRO A 87 31.66 11.88 -7.77
CA PRO A 87 31.05 12.33 -6.53
C PRO A 87 29.54 12.53 -6.70
N PHE A 88 28.78 12.33 -5.62
CA PHE A 88 27.32 12.53 -5.64
C PHE A 88 26.96 13.98 -6.01
N HIS A 89 27.63 14.94 -5.38
CA HIS A 89 27.50 16.36 -5.70
C HIS A 89 28.63 16.79 -6.66
N PRO A 90 28.33 17.55 -7.74
CA PRO A 90 27.03 18.11 -8.11
C PRO A 90 26.15 17.18 -8.96
N TYR A 91 26.72 16.10 -9.50
CA TYR A 91 26.15 15.33 -10.61
C TYR A 91 24.78 14.71 -10.32
N PHE A 92 24.65 13.94 -9.24
CA PHE A 92 23.39 13.32 -8.86
C PHE A 92 22.49 14.32 -8.14
N SER A 93 23.04 15.29 -7.40
CA SER A 93 22.22 16.35 -6.78
C SER A 93 21.38 17.13 -7.79
N ILE A 94 21.97 17.55 -8.92
CA ILE A 94 21.23 18.29 -9.96
C ILE A 94 20.24 17.38 -10.71
N LYS A 95 20.61 16.12 -10.95
CA LYS A 95 19.75 15.12 -11.60
C LYS A 95 18.51 14.82 -10.73
N ASP A 96 18.71 14.64 -9.43
CA ASP A 96 17.64 14.37 -8.48
C ASP A 96 16.72 15.59 -8.33
N LEU A 97 17.28 16.81 -8.29
CA LEU A 97 16.48 18.04 -8.29
C LEU A 97 15.59 18.13 -9.53
N MET A 98 16.11 17.82 -10.72
CA MET A 98 15.32 17.76 -11.94
C MET A 98 14.19 16.72 -11.82
N GLY A 99 14.49 15.53 -11.30
CA GLY A 99 13.49 14.48 -11.05
C GLY A 99 12.38 14.96 -10.11
N VAL A 100 12.73 15.58 -8.98
CA VAL A 100 11.78 16.15 -8.01
C VAL A 100 10.89 17.21 -8.66
N LEU A 101 11.46 18.11 -9.49
CA LEU A 101 10.69 19.14 -10.18
C LEU A 101 9.67 18.53 -11.16
N ILE A 102 10.06 17.50 -11.92
CA ILE A 102 9.14 16.81 -12.83
C ILE A 102 8.03 16.10 -12.05
N THR A 103 8.37 15.37 -10.99
CA THR A 103 7.37 14.68 -10.16
C THR A 103 6.40 15.66 -9.50
N LEU A 104 6.89 16.77 -8.95
CA LEU A 104 6.05 17.82 -8.36
C LEU A 104 5.16 18.48 -9.40
N MET A 105 5.67 18.76 -10.59
CA MET A 105 4.86 19.29 -11.69
C MET A 105 3.71 18.35 -12.04
N LEU A 106 3.99 17.05 -12.24
CA LEU A 106 2.95 16.06 -12.54
C LEU A 106 1.93 15.92 -11.41
N PHE A 107 2.39 15.94 -10.15
CA PHE A 107 1.52 15.91 -8.99
C PHE A 107 0.60 17.14 -8.91
N ILE A 108 1.14 18.34 -9.14
CA ILE A 108 0.35 19.58 -9.15
C ILE A 108 -0.68 19.56 -10.28
N LEU A 109 -0.29 19.13 -11.49
CA LEU A 109 -1.21 19.00 -12.62
C LEU A 109 -2.36 18.05 -12.29
N LEU A 110 -2.06 16.89 -11.69
CA LEU A 110 -3.09 15.95 -11.25
C LEU A 110 -4.07 16.61 -10.26
N ASN A 111 -3.57 17.30 -9.24
CA ASN A 111 -4.41 17.91 -8.21
C ASN A 111 -5.23 19.11 -8.74
N LEU A 112 -4.69 19.89 -9.66
CA LEU A 112 -5.35 21.11 -10.15
C LEU A 112 -6.30 20.85 -11.31
N TRP A 113 -6.01 19.87 -12.18
CA TRP A 113 -6.82 19.61 -13.37
C TRP A 113 -7.83 18.49 -13.13
N GLU A 114 -7.40 17.36 -12.56
CA GLU A 114 -8.24 16.16 -12.41
C GLU A 114 -8.04 15.49 -11.04
N PRO A 115 -8.32 16.18 -9.91
CA PRO A 115 -8.01 15.68 -8.56
C PRO A 115 -8.70 14.38 -8.17
N ARG A 116 -9.72 13.95 -8.94
CA ARG A 116 -10.56 12.79 -8.65
C ARG A 116 -10.33 11.62 -9.60
N ILE A 117 -9.49 11.76 -10.63
CA ILE A 117 -9.33 10.72 -11.67
C ILE A 117 -8.80 9.39 -11.14
N LEU A 118 -8.03 9.41 -10.04
CA LEU A 118 -7.48 8.21 -9.40
C LEU A 118 -8.33 7.69 -8.23
N GLY A 119 -9.45 8.34 -7.93
CA GLY A 119 -10.34 7.98 -6.81
C GLY A 119 -11.63 7.32 -7.28
N ASP A 120 -12.35 6.71 -6.34
CA ASP A 120 -13.66 6.10 -6.59
C ASP A 120 -14.79 7.05 -6.12
N PRO A 121 -15.77 7.39 -6.97
CA PRO A 121 -16.86 8.29 -6.61
C PRO A 121 -17.72 7.77 -5.45
N GLU A 122 -17.80 6.45 -5.25
CA GLU A 122 -18.59 5.87 -4.16
C GLU A 122 -18.02 6.21 -2.77
N ASN A 123 -16.72 6.54 -2.67
CA ASN A 123 -16.12 6.93 -1.40
C ASN A 123 -16.53 8.34 -0.92
N PHE A 124 -17.26 9.11 -1.74
CA PHE A 124 -17.92 10.35 -1.32
C PHE A 124 -19.29 10.12 -0.68
N ILE A 125 -19.85 8.91 -0.79
CA ILE A 125 -21.08 8.51 -0.11
C ILE A 125 -20.69 8.07 1.31
N PRO A 126 -21.30 8.63 2.38
CA PRO A 126 -21.04 8.18 3.74
C PRO A 126 -21.24 6.67 3.89
N ALA A 127 -20.38 6.04 4.69
CA ALA A 127 -20.42 4.61 4.90
C ALA A 127 -21.79 4.14 5.44
N ASN A 128 -22.37 3.11 4.81
CA ASN A 128 -23.58 2.45 5.27
C ASN A 128 -23.33 0.94 5.41
N PRO A 129 -23.29 0.38 6.63
CA PRO A 129 -23.00 -1.03 6.85
C PRO A 129 -24.11 -1.97 6.36
N LEU A 130 -25.28 -1.44 5.99
CA LEU A 130 -26.40 -2.23 5.49
C LEU A 130 -26.46 -2.31 3.95
N VAL A 131 -25.65 -1.51 3.25
CA VAL A 131 -25.71 -1.41 1.78
C VAL A 131 -24.32 -1.53 1.20
N THR A 132 -24.05 -2.66 0.55
CA THR A 132 -22.82 -2.89 -0.22
C THR A 132 -22.87 -2.17 -1.57
N PRO A 133 -21.80 -1.45 -1.97
CA PRO A 133 -21.54 -1.06 -3.35
C PRO A 133 -21.77 -2.19 -4.36
N VAL A 134 -22.25 -1.83 -5.55
CA VAL A 134 -22.46 -2.81 -6.65
C VAL A 134 -21.13 -3.39 -7.12
N HIS A 135 -20.09 -2.55 -7.21
CA HIS A 135 -18.77 -2.93 -7.68
C HIS A 135 -17.69 -2.53 -6.68
N ILE A 136 -17.64 -3.22 -5.55
CA ILE A 136 -16.57 -3.03 -4.57
C ILE A 136 -15.20 -3.45 -5.12
N GLN A 137 -14.22 -2.55 -5.01
CA GLN A 137 -12.85 -2.77 -5.42
C GLN A 137 -11.89 -1.94 -4.55
N PRO A 138 -10.62 -2.35 -4.42
CA PRO A 138 -9.61 -1.48 -3.80
C PRO A 138 -9.16 -0.39 -4.77
N GLU A 139 -8.37 0.55 -4.27
CA GLU A 139 -7.71 1.56 -5.10
C GLU A 139 -6.80 0.92 -6.17
N TRP A 140 -6.55 1.68 -7.24
CA TRP A 140 -5.91 1.21 -8.47
C TRP A 140 -4.58 0.49 -8.25
N TYR A 141 -3.78 0.92 -7.27
CA TYR A 141 -2.47 0.35 -6.95
C TYR A 141 -2.53 -1.04 -6.30
N PHE A 142 -3.71 -1.52 -5.89
CA PHE A 142 -3.92 -2.88 -5.39
C PHE A 142 -4.69 -3.80 -6.36
N LEU A 143 -5.13 -3.29 -7.52
CA LEU A 143 -5.94 -4.08 -8.46
C LEU A 143 -5.23 -5.34 -8.96
N PHE A 144 -3.91 -5.33 -9.10
CA PHE A 144 -3.14 -6.50 -9.51
C PHE A 144 -3.26 -7.65 -8.50
N ALA A 145 -3.09 -7.36 -7.21
CA ALA A 145 -3.18 -8.35 -6.13
C ALA A 145 -4.62 -8.82 -5.94
N TYR A 146 -5.58 -7.89 -6.06
CA TYR A 146 -7.01 -8.19 -6.02
C TYR A 146 -7.46 -9.10 -7.17
N ALA A 147 -6.91 -8.91 -8.38
CA ALA A 147 -7.16 -9.81 -9.50
C ALA A 147 -6.65 -11.22 -9.19
N ILE A 148 -5.41 -11.36 -8.70
CA ILE A 148 -4.82 -12.66 -8.30
C ILE A 148 -5.67 -13.36 -7.24
N LEU A 149 -6.10 -12.62 -6.19
CA LEU A 149 -6.98 -13.13 -5.14
C LEU A 149 -8.27 -13.74 -5.71
N ARG A 150 -8.92 -13.04 -6.65
CA ARG A 150 -10.19 -13.47 -7.26
C ARG A 150 -10.05 -14.56 -8.31
N SER A 151 -8.86 -14.76 -8.88
CA SER A 151 -8.63 -15.80 -9.88
C SER A 151 -8.66 -17.23 -9.31
N ILE A 152 -8.57 -17.38 -7.99
CA ILE A 152 -8.56 -18.69 -7.33
C ILE A 152 -9.91 -18.93 -6.64
N PRO A 153 -10.70 -19.94 -7.05
CA PRO A 153 -12.02 -20.25 -6.46
C PRO A 153 -11.90 -21.00 -5.12
N ASN A 154 -10.98 -20.56 -4.26
CA ASN A 154 -10.79 -21.06 -2.90
C ASN A 154 -10.33 -19.91 -2.01
N LYS A 155 -11.01 -19.66 -0.89
CA LYS A 155 -10.72 -18.54 0.00
C LYS A 155 -9.27 -18.56 0.52
N LEU A 156 -8.81 -19.70 1.04
CA LEU A 156 -7.45 -19.84 1.55
C LEU A 156 -6.41 -19.75 0.43
N GLY A 157 -6.65 -20.46 -0.68
CA GLY A 157 -5.76 -20.44 -1.85
C GLY A 157 -5.59 -19.05 -2.44
N GLY A 158 -6.68 -18.29 -2.58
CA GLY A 158 -6.65 -16.91 -3.04
C GLY A 158 -5.86 -15.99 -2.11
N VAL A 159 -6.06 -16.10 -0.79
CA VAL A 159 -5.29 -15.32 0.19
C VAL A 159 -3.81 -15.65 0.14
N ILE A 160 -3.45 -16.94 0.05
CA ILE A 160 -2.05 -17.38 -0.07
C ILE A 160 -1.43 -16.83 -1.37
N ALA A 161 -2.12 -16.93 -2.50
CA ALA A 161 -1.59 -16.44 -3.78
C ALA A 161 -1.43 -14.92 -3.81
N MET A 162 -2.37 -14.17 -3.22
CA MET A 162 -2.26 -12.72 -3.09
C MET A 162 -1.02 -12.35 -2.26
N VAL A 163 -0.80 -12.97 -1.10
CA VAL A 163 0.40 -12.73 -0.28
C VAL A 163 1.68 -13.15 -1.02
N ALA A 164 1.66 -14.30 -1.69
CA ALA A 164 2.77 -14.82 -2.48
C ALA A 164 3.16 -13.87 -3.61
N SER A 165 2.20 -13.16 -4.23
CA SER A 165 2.48 -12.20 -5.31
C SER A 165 3.38 -11.04 -4.88
N ILE A 166 3.44 -10.73 -3.58
CA ILE A 166 4.33 -9.73 -3.00
C ILE A 166 5.57 -10.42 -2.43
N ALA A 167 5.39 -11.52 -1.69
CA ALA A 167 6.48 -12.24 -1.03
C ALA A 167 7.48 -12.87 -2.00
N ILE A 168 7.09 -13.12 -3.26
CA ILE A 168 7.97 -13.68 -4.30
C ILE A 168 9.21 -12.82 -4.56
N ILE A 169 9.17 -11.51 -4.26
CA ILE A 169 10.30 -10.58 -4.41
C ILE A 169 11.44 -10.92 -3.43
N MET A 170 11.17 -11.69 -2.36
CA MET A 170 12.21 -12.11 -1.40
C MET A 170 13.07 -13.28 -1.89
N ILE A 171 12.69 -13.92 -3.01
CA ILE A 171 13.40 -15.06 -3.62
C ILE A 171 14.24 -14.55 -4.78
#